data_AF-B4QVJ9-F1
#
_entry.id   AF-B4QVJ9-F1
#
_cell.length_a   1.000
_cell.length_b   1.000
_cell.length_c   1.000
_cell.angle_alpha   90.00
_cell.angle_beta   90.00
_cell.angle_gamma   90.00
#
_symmetry.space_group_name_H-M   'P 1'
#
loop_
_entity.id
_entity.type
_entity.pdbx_description
1 polymer ?
#
loop_
_entity_poly.entity_id
_entity_poly.type
_entity_poly.pdbx_seq_one_letter_code
_entity_poly.pdbx_strand_id
1 'polypeptide(L)'
;MRARFWKRWAHEYLPTIVRREKRCQRDQQMCRGDLVYICEPPTPRRDWKRGIAEEVFSGEDGVPRRAAVRTSDRPKLILRPASRVGVPPIRSSPIMDRSRIMAI
;
A
#
# COMPACT_ATOMS: atom_id res chain seq x y z
N MET A 1 40.62 -11.96 -12.29
CA MET A 1 39.64 -13.02 -11.94
C MET A 1 38.33 -12.48 -11.35
N ARG A 2 38.36 -11.55 -10.38
CA ARG A 2 37.16 -11.02 -9.68
C ARG A 2 36.18 -10.24 -10.58
N ALA A 3 36.68 -9.41 -11.49
CA ALA A 3 35.85 -8.57 -12.36
C ALA A 3 34.96 -9.38 -13.32
N ARG A 4 35.46 -10.52 -13.83
CA ARG A 4 34.72 -11.38 -14.76
C ARG A 4 33.54 -12.07 -14.08
N PHE A 5 33.72 -12.53 -12.85
CA PHE A 5 32.67 -13.12 -12.04
C PHE A 5 31.54 -12.11 -11.78
N TRP A 6 31.87 -10.92 -11.26
CA TRP A 6 30.86 -9.89 -10.97
C TRP A 6 30.14 -9.38 -12.22
N LYS A 7 30.83 -9.30 -13.37
CA LYS A 7 30.21 -8.92 -14.65
C LYS A 7 29.21 -9.97 -15.13
N ARG A 8 29.56 -11.26 -15.02
CA ARG A 8 28.64 -12.37 -15.35
C ARG A 8 27.46 -12.44 -14.39
N TRP A 9 27.73 -12.38 -13.09
CA TRP A 9 26.69 -12.41 -12.07
C TRP A 9 25.70 -11.24 -12.25
N ALA A 10 26.20 -10.03 -12.49
CA ALA A 10 25.34 -8.89 -12.75
C ALA A 10 24.49 -9.08 -14.02
N HIS A 11 25.05 -9.64 -15.08
CA HIS A 11 24.31 -9.81 -16.34
C HIS A 11 23.31 -10.98 -16.31
N GLU A 12 23.66 -12.07 -15.64
CA GLU A 12 22.88 -13.32 -15.65
C GLU A 12 21.89 -13.39 -14.47
N TYR A 13 22.25 -12.85 -13.29
CA TYR A 13 21.44 -12.95 -12.07
C TYR A 13 20.64 -11.67 -11.72
N LEU A 14 21.12 -10.44 -11.99
CA LEU A 14 20.28 -9.25 -11.70
C LEU A 14 18.93 -9.26 -12.43
N PRO A 15 18.83 -9.66 -13.71
CA PRO A 15 17.54 -9.69 -14.39
C PRO A 15 16.53 -10.68 -13.78
N THR A 16 17.02 -11.76 -13.14
CA THR A 16 16.15 -12.74 -12.48
C THR A 16 15.73 -12.29 -11.09
N ILE A 17 16.57 -11.52 -10.38
CA ILE A 17 16.26 -10.91 -9.08
C ILE A 17 15.25 -9.77 -9.25
N VAL A 18 15.43 -8.93 -10.28
CA VAL A 18 14.53 -7.81 -10.56
C VAL A 18 13.38 -8.31 -11.42
N ARG A 19 12.58 -9.23 -10.88
CA ARG A 19 11.26 -9.52 -11.44
C ARG A 19 10.42 -8.25 -11.25
N ARG A 20 10.40 -7.37 -12.27
CA ARG A 20 9.52 -6.19 -12.31
C ARG A 20 8.09 -6.65 -12.54
N GLU A 21 7.48 -7.22 -11.51
CA GLU A 21 6.03 -7.21 -11.43
C GLU A 21 5.62 -5.76 -11.19
N LYS A 22 5.29 -5.05 -12.27
CA LYS A 22 4.40 -3.89 -12.13
C LYS A 22 3.15 -4.46 -11.46
N ARG A 23 2.98 -4.23 -10.16
CA ARG A 23 1.70 -4.50 -9.48
C ARG A 23 0.65 -3.58 -10.11
N CYS A 24 0.10 -4.04 -11.23
CA CYS A 24 -1.15 -3.61 -11.82
C CYS A 24 -2.30 -4.53 -11.36
N GLN A 25 -2.10 -5.26 -10.25
CA GLN A 25 -3.20 -5.95 -9.60
C GLN A 25 -4.14 -4.88 -9.06
N ARG A 26 -5.30 -4.75 -9.70
CA ARG A 26 -6.48 -4.01 -9.23
C ARG A 26 -7.03 -4.53 -7.89
N ASP A 27 -6.29 -5.42 -7.25
CA ASP A 27 -6.83 -6.36 -6.26
C ASP A 27 -6.72 -5.83 -4.83
N GLN A 28 -5.93 -4.78 -4.61
CA GLN A 28 -5.77 -4.21 -3.27
C GLN A 28 -6.46 -2.87 -3.17
N GLN A 29 -7.79 -2.93 -3.18
CA GLN A 29 -8.63 -1.76 -2.96
C GLN A 29 -8.51 -1.28 -1.50
N MET A 30 -8.39 0.03 -1.29
CA MET A 30 -8.41 0.63 0.04
C MET A 30 -9.73 0.32 0.74
N CYS A 31 -9.67 -0.21 1.95
CA CYS A 31 -10.82 -0.48 2.80
C CYS A 31 -10.79 0.40 4.05
N ARG A 32 -11.97 0.56 4.65
CA ARG A 32 -12.08 1.18 5.98
C ARG A 32 -11.31 0.34 7.01
N GLY A 33 -10.53 1.01 7.85
CA GLY A 33 -9.68 0.39 8.87
C GLY A 33 -8.27 0.03 8.37
N ASP A 34 -7.97 0.17 7.07
CA ASP A 34 -6.64 -0.12 6.58
C ASP A 34 -5.62 0.92 7.07
N LEU A 35 -4.42 0.45 7.41
CA LEU A 35 -3.24 1.30 7.59
C LEU A 35 -2.84 1.86 6.22
N VAL A 36 -2.64 3.17 6.13
CA VAL A 36 -2.27 3.87 4.89
C VAL A 36 -1.13 4.86 5.12
N TYR A 37 -0.41 5.16 4.05
CA TYR A 37 0.57 6.25 3.98
C TYR A 37 0.00 7.42 3.20
N ILE A 38 0.25 8.63 3.69
CA ILE A 38 -0.10 9.88 3.00
C ILE A 38 1.09 10.33 2.17
N CYS A 39 0.92 10.31 0.85
CA CYS A 39 1.93 10.67 -0.14
C CYS A 39 1.80 12.16 -0.50
N GLU A 40 2.53 13.02 0.19
CA GLU A 40 2.53 14.48 -0.07
C GLU A 40 3.90 14.94 -0.56
N PRO A 41 4.03 15.42 -1.82
CA PRO A 41 5.20 16.20 -2.22
C PRO A 41 5.25 17.50 -1.42
N PRO A 42 6.42 18.00 -0.98
CA PRO A 42 7.79 17.55 -1.31
C PRO A 42 8.36 16.49 -0.35
N THR A 43 7.56 15.91 0.55
CA THR A 43 8.05 14.99 1.58
C THR A 43 8.61 13.71 0.96
N PRO A 44 9.87 13.34 1.25
CA PRO A 44 10.45 12.11 0.75
C PRO A 44 9.73 10.89 1.32
N ARG A 45 9.76 9.76 0.59
CA ARG A 45 9.00 8.55 0.92
C ARG A 45 9.18 8.03 2.35
N ARG A 46 10.39 8.17 2.89
CA ARG A 46 10.74 7.74 4.25
C ARG A 46 9.95 8.50 5.33
N ASP A 47 9.54 9.72 5.03
CA ASP A 47 8.90 10.66 5.96
C ASP A 47 7.38 10.76 5.69
N TRP A 48 6.82 9.86 4.86
CA TRP A 48 5.39 9.80 4.62
C TRP A 48 4.64 9.44 5.92
N LYS A 49 3.65 10.27 6.25
CA LYS A 49 2.85 10.07 7.45
C LYS A 49 2.00 8.82 7.31
N ARG A 50 1.92 8.06 8.40
CA ARG A 50 1.01 6.91 8.51
C ARG A 50 -0.31 7.35 9.11
N GLY A 51 -1.39 6.72 8.68
CA GLY A 51 -2.71 6.92 9.23
C GLY A 51 -3.61 5.71 9.01
N ILE A 52 -4.82 5.78 9.53
CA ILE A 52 -5.87 4.78 9.34
C ILE A 52 -6.92 5.37 8.42
N ALA A 53 -7.33 4.63 7.39
CA ALA A 53 -8.45 5.02 6.54
C ALA A 53 -9.77 4.82 7.31
N GLU A 54 -10.33 5.89 7.86
CA GLU A 54 -11.59 5.82 8.61
C GLU A 54 -12.80 5.72 7.67
N GLU A 55 -12.74 6.36 6.50
CA GLU A 55 -13.76 6.26 5.46
C GLU A 55 -13.13 6.27 4.08
N VAL A 56 -13.73 5.52 3.16
CA VAL A 56 -13.30 5.44 1.76
C VAL A 56 -14.49 5.76 0.87
N PHE A 57 -14.32 6.75 -0.01
CA PHE A 57 -15.32 7.20 -0.95
C PHE A 57 -15.00 6.62 -2.33
N SER A 58 -15.78 5.60 -2.69
CA SER A 58 -15.76 4.98 -4.01
C SER A 58 -16.71 5.66 -4.99
N GLY A 59 -16.38 5.61 -6.28
CA GLY A 59 -17.31 5.97 -7.34
C GLY A 59 -18.30 4.84 -7.65
N GLU A 60 -19.17 5.04 -8.65
CA GLU A 60 -20.13 4.03 -9.12
C GLU A 60 -19.45 2.72 -9.56
N ASP A 61 -18.24 2.82 -10.11
CA ASP A 61 -17.42 1.68 -10.53
C ASP A 61 -16.82 0.88 -9.35
N GLY A 62 -17.14 1.25 -8.11
CA GLY A 62 -16.55 0.70 -6.89
C GLY A 62 -15.13 1.20 -6.60
N VAL A 63 -14.46 1.89 -7.53
CA VAL A 63 -13.07 2.33 -7.37
C VAL A 63 -12.94 3.48 -6.34
N PRO A 64 -12.05 3.36 -5.34
CA PRO A 64 -11.84 4.40 -4.34
C PRO A 64 -11.19 5.63 -4.97
N ARG A 65 -11.84 6.79 -4.85
CA ARG A 65 -11.33 8.07 -5.38
C ARG A 65 -10.80 8.98 -4.28
N ARG A 66 -11.36 8.89 -3.07
CA ARG A 66 -10.96 9.67 -1.90
C ARG A 66 -11.02 8.82 -0.64
N ALA A 67 -10.20 9.16 0.35
CA ALA A 67 -10.25 8.57 1.67
C ALA A 67 -10.15 9.65 2.76
N ALA A 68 -10.90 9.48 3.85
CA ALA A 68 -10.71 10.22 5.09
C ALA A 68 -9.71 9.44 5.94
N VAL A 69 -8.54 10.06 6.19
CA VAL A 69 -7.44 9.43 6.91
C VAL A 69 -7.27 10.10 8.27
N ARG A 70 -7.17 9.28 9.32
CA ARG A 70 -6.79 9.72 10.67
C ARG A 70 -5.30 9.47 10.87
N THR A 71 -4.55 10.53 11.15
CA THR A 71 -3.10 10.47 11.41
C THR A 71 -2.84 10.44 12.92
N SER A 72 -1.74 9.86 13.38
CA SER A 72 -1.35 9.91 14.80
C SER A 72 -1.14 11.33 15.33
N ASP A 73 -0.57 12.19 14.49
CA ASP A 73 -0.16 13.54 14.88
C ASP A 73 -1.34 14.49 15.09
N ARG A 74 -2.52 14.17 14.54
CA ARG A 74 -3.69 15.04 14.57
C ARG A 74 -4.97 14.24 14.74
N PRO A 75 -5.84 14.60 15.70
CA PRO A 75 -7.13 13.93 15.86
C PRO A 75 -8.10 14.22 14.70
N LYS A 76 -7.84 15.26 13.89
CA LYS A 76 -8.69 15.66 12.78
C LYS A 76 -8.52 14.76 11.55
N LEU A 77 -9.64 14.33 10.98
CA LEU A 77 -9.70 13.61 9.72
C LEU A 77 -9.23 14.49 8.55
N ILE A 78 -8.36 13.93 7.71
CA ILE A 78 -7.85 14.60 6.51
C ILE A 78 -8.38 13.87 5.28
N LEU A 79 -9.07 14.59 4.41
CA LEU A 79 -9.53 14.06 3.13
C LEU A 79 -8.43 14.13 2.09
N ARG A 80 -8.05 12.98 1.53
CA ARG A 80 -7.03 12.88 0.48
C ARG A 80 -7.55 12.11 -0.72
N PRO A 81 -7.14 12.47 -1.94
CA PRO A 81 -7.43 11.67 -3.12
C PRO A 81 -6.67 10.34 -3.05
N ALA A 82 -7.23 9.29 -3.65
CA ALA A 82 -6.64 7.96 -3.68
C ALA A 82 -5.21 7.95 -4.28
N SER A 83 -4.92 8.85 -5.21
CA SER A 83 -3.58 9.00 -5.79
C SER A 83 -2.51 9.47 -4.79
N ARG A 84 -2.92 10.06 -3.66
CA ARG A 84 -2.03 10.51 -2.58
C ARG A 84 -2.10 9.61 -1.35
N VAL A 85 -2.71 8.43 -1.45
CA VAL A 85 -2.83 7.47 -0.35
C VAL A 85 -2.29 6.12 -0.82
N GLY A 86 -1.28 5.60 -0.12
CA GLY A 86 -0.66 4.31 -0.43
C GLY A 86 -1.00 3.28 0.63
N VAL A 87 -1.44 2.09 0.22
CA VAL A 87 -1.64 0.94 1.13
C VAL A 87 -0.34 0.14 1.22
N PRO A 88 0.19 -0.14 2.42
CA PRO A 88 1.31 -1.06 2.59
C PRO A 88 0.93 -2.49 2.18
N PRO A 89 1.91 -3.32 1.79
CA PRO A 89 1.68 -4.73 1.48
C PRO A 89 1.26 -5.58 2.69
N ILE A 90 1.37 -5.04 3.90
CA ILE A 90 1.01 -5.71 5.15
C ILE A 90 -0.39 -5.21 5.53
N ARG A 91 -1.44 -5.96 5.18
CA ARG A 91 -2.78 -5.66 5.71
C ARG A 91 -2.82 -6.11 7.17
N SER A 92 -3.29 -5.24 8.07
CA SER A 92 -4.02 -5.74 9.22
C SER A 92 -5.27 -6.39 8.63
N SER A 93 -5.37 -7.72 8.72
CA SER A 93 -6.61 -8.41 8.36
C SER A 93 -7.77 -7.65 9.00
N PRO A 94 -8.88 -7.38 8.29
CA PRO A 94 -10.09 -6.98 8.99
C PRO A 94 -10.29 -8.06 10.04
N ILE A 95 -10.47 -7.65 11.30
CA ILE A 95 -10.76 -8.55 12.40
C ILE A 95 -11.94 -9.38 11.92
N MET A 96 -11.64 -10.58 11.45
CA MET A 96 -12.60 -11.45 10.82
C MET A 96 -13.49 -11.87 11.99
N ASP A 97 -14.76 -11.51 11.90
CA ASP A 97 -15.78 -11.95 12.83
C ASP A 97 -15.57 -13.45 13.12
N ARG A 98 -15.32 -13.77 14.41
CA ARG A 98 -14.98 -15.12 14.89
C ARG A 98 -16.08 -16.14 14.57
N SER A 99 -17.25 -15.67 14.14
CA SER A 99 -18.43 -16.45 13.76
C SER A 99 -18.24 -17.35 12.52
N ARG A 100 -17.14 -17.21 11.75
CA ARG A 100 -16.94 -17.94 10.49
C ARG A 100 -15.95 -19.12 10.54
N ILE A 101 -15.47 -19.52 11.73
CA ILE A 101 -14.49 -20.63 11.88
C ILE A 101 -15.17 -22.01 12.03
N MET A 102 -16.49 -22.10 12.24
CA MET A 102 -17.19 -23.37 12.42
C MET A 102 -17.89 -23.84 11.13
N ALA A 103 -17.13 -24.09 10.07
CA ALA A 103 -17.64 -24.74 8.86
C ALA A 103 -16.53 -25.48 8.11
N ILE A 104 -15.89 -26.44 8.76
CA ILE A 104 -15.27 -27.62 8.14
C ILE A 104 -15.52 -28.81 9.08
#